data_AF-A0A7W5D138-F1
#
_entry.id   AF-A0A7W5D138-F1
#
_cell.length_a   1.000
_cell.length_b   1.000
_cell.length_c   1.000
_cell.angle_alpha   90.00
_cell.angle_beta   90.00
_cell.angle_gamma   90.00
#
_symmetry.space_group_name_H-M   'P 1'
#
loop_
_entity.id
_entity.type
_entity.pdbx_description
1 polymer ?
#
loop_
_entity_poly.entity_id
_entity_poly.type
_entity_poly.pdbx_seq_one_letter_code
_entity_poly.pdbx_strand_id
1 'polypeptide(L)'
;MSDSHFKIGSEKPLLHEAGADAPPLQGRALISRDMHVLAAAHQLPVHNAKLLDLLAIARTYEEELLLFNPKPPEEFAKLKHLATEVADYACRDNSSLTLSHRLFLLADSGLESDKLARQANGGLRSSDYGTDLGTYTVARKLSDDEARAVLEEYLDRAPSPGEWRHFWAMVGLAAWCSYAWCIMEVTRNQRPVPARKQCHQLAESHLTKALGLYGED
;
A
#
# COMPACT_ATOMS: atom_id res chain seq x y z
N MET A 1 10.78 29.50 -23.69
CA MET A 1 11.14 29.30 -22.27
C MET A 1 9.92 29.64 -21.45
N SER A 2 9.61 28.79 -20.44
CA SER A 2 8.76 29.07 -19.26
C SER A 2 7.25 29.26 -19.55
N ASP A 3 6.28 28.58 -18.93
CA ASP A 3 6.26 27.62 -17.81
C ASP A 3 5.09 26.64 -18.01
N SER A 4 5.39 25.34 -18.02
CA SER A 4 4.39 24.29 -17.84
C SER A 4 4.42 23.89 -16.36
N HIS A 5 3.65 24.60 -15.53
CA HIS A 5 3.37 24.17 -14.16
C HIS A 5 2.66 22.81 -14.20
N PHE A 6 3.45 21.77 -13.99
CA PHE A 6 3.03 20.39 -13.77
C PHE A 6 2.24 20.34 -12.47
N LYS A 7 0.91 20.17 -12.56
CA LYS A 7 0.07 19.83 -11.41
C LYS A 7 -0.08 18.32 -11.38
N ILE A 8 0.71 17.67 -10.54
CA ILE A 8 0.41 16.31 -10.05
C ILE A 8 -0.83 16.43 -9.18
N GLY A 9 -1.84 15.61 -9.47
CA GLY A 9 -3.11 15.63 -8.75
C GLY A 9 -2.91 15.39 -7.25
N SER A 10 -3.58 16.18 -6.44
CA SER A 10 -3.72 15.97 -5.00
C SER A 10 -4.64 14.77 -4.75
N GLU A 11 -4.06 13.59 -4.59
CA GLU A 11 -4.77 12.34 -4.29
C GLU A 11 -5.24 12.34 -2.82
N LYS A 12 -6.38 11.71 -2.51
CA LYS A 12 -6.99 11.70 -1.16
C LYS A 12 -6.59 10.42 -0.39
N PRO A 13 -6.58 10.45 0.96
CA PRO A 13 -6.24 9.28 1.76
C PRO A 13 -7.28 8.15 1.61
N LEU A 14 -6.83 6.92 1.90
CA LEU A 14 -7.56 5.62 1.90
C LEU A 14 -8.84 5.56 2.77
N LEU A 15 -9.30 6.68 3.33
CA LEU A 15 -10.29 6.76 4.40
C LEU A 15 -11.40 7.75 4.03
N HIS A 16 -12.28 7.42 3.08
CA HIS A 16 -13.62 8.05 3.01
C HIS A 16 -14.68 7.16 2.34
N GLU A 17 -15.91 7.42 2.77
CA GLU A 17 -17.15 6.63 2.89
C GLU A 17 -17.82 6.13 1.60
N ALA A 18 -18.59 5.03 1.72
CA ALA A 18 -19.45 4.45 0.66
C ALA A 18 -20.94 4.36 1.08
N GLY A 19 -21.85 4.57 0.11
CA GLY A 19 -23.32 4.48 0.21
C GLY A 19 -23.95 3.27 -0.50
N ALA A 20 -25.25 3.03 -0.25
CA ALA A 20 -25.92 1.72 -0.16
C ALA A 20 -26.71 1.21 -1.39
N ASP A 21 -26.79 -0.13 -1.55
CA ASP A 21 -28.04 -0.93 -1.52
C ASP A 21 -27.68 -2.43 -1.38
N ALA A 22 -28.40 -3.17 -0.51
CA ALA A 22 -27.98 -4.38 0.25
C ALA A 22 -27.14 -4.05 1.50
N PRO A 23 -27.33 -4.75 2.65
CA PRO A 23 -26.48 -4.53 3.81
C PRO A 23 -25.03 -4.79 3.37
N PRO A 24 -24.11 -3.83 3.57
CA PRO A 24 -22.73 -4.02 3.15
C PRO A 24 -22.20 -5.29 3.82
N LEU A 25 -21.51 -6.14 3.06
CA LEU A 25 -20.77 -7.24 3.66
C LEU A 25 -19.87 -6.66 4.75
N GLN A 26 -19.77 -7.36 5.88
CA GLN A 26 -18.95 -6.94 7.01
C GLN A 26 -18.05 -8.09 7.46
N GLY A 27 -16.94 -7.72 8.09
CA GLY A 27 -15.98 -8.67 8.65
C GLY A 27 -15.53 -9.70 7.62
N ARG A 28 -15.49 -10.97 8.03
CA ARG A 28 -14.91 -12.06 7.23
C ARG A 28 -15.61 -12.31 5.89
N ALA A 29 -16.92 -12.08 5.79
CA ALA A 29 -17.65 -12.26 4.53
C ALA A 29 -17.24 -11.23 3.46
N LEU A 30 -16.94 -9.99 3.87
CA LEU A 30 -16.40 -8.96 2.99
C LEU A 30 -14.98 -9.31 2.53
N ILE A 31 -14.13 -9.73 3.48
CA ILE A 31 -12.76 -10.17 3.20
C ILE A 31 -12.79 -11.31 2.18
N SER A 32 -13.59 -12.35 2.43
CA SER A 32 -13.69 -13.50 1.53
C SER A 32 -14.07 -13.10 0.10
N ARG A 33 -15.11 -12.27 -0.07
CA ARG A 33 -15.49 -11.77 -1.40
C ARG A 33 -14.32 -11.01 -2.06
N ASP A 34 -13.76 -10.04 -1.35
CA ASP A 34 -12.75 -9.14 -1.88
C ASP A 34 -11.49 -9.91 -2.28
N MET A 35 -11.06 -10.88 -1.47
CA MET A 35 -9.88 -11.67 -1.73
C MET A 35 -10.04 -12.65 -2.88
N HIS A 36 -11.21 -13.28 -3.05
CA HIS A 36 -11.48 -14.12 -4.23
C HIS A 36 -11.48 -13.29 -5.52
N VAL A 37 -12.04 -12.09 -5.48
CA VAL A 37 -12.01 -11.15 -6.62
C VAL A 37 -10.57 -10.75 -6.93
N LEU A 38 -9.76 -10.44 -5.91
CA LEU A 38 -8.36 -10.09 -6.09
C LEU A 38 -7.53 -11.25 -6.65
N ALA A 39 -7.72 -12.45 -6.11
CA ALA A 39 -7.06 -13.67 -6.59
C ALA A 39 -7.36 -13.92 -8.07
N ALA A 40 -8.62 -13.77 -8.49
CA ALA A 40 -9.00 -13.87 -9.89
C ALA A 40 -8.34 -12.79 -10.76
N ALA A 41 -8.25 -11.55 -10.27
CA ALA A 41 -7.57 -10.47 -10.99
C ALA A 41 -6.06 -10.72 -11.13
N HIS A 42 -5.40 -11.23 -10.09
CA HIS A 42 -3.97 -11.54 -10.09
C HIS A 42 -3.59 -12.70 -11.01
N GLN A 43 -4.56 -13.51 -11.47
CA GLN A 43 -4.35 -14.53 -12.50
C GLN A 43 -4.36 -13.98 -13.93
N LEU A 44 -4.76 -12.72 -14.14
CA LEU A 44 -4.72 -12.10 -15.45
C LEU A 44 -3.26 -11.89 -15.89
N PRO A 45 -2.95 -12.05 -17.19
CA PRO A 45 -1.58 -12.02 -17.64
C PRO A 45 -0.97 -10.60 -17.54
N VAL A 46 0.23 -10.52 -16.98
CA VAL A 46 1.00 -9.28 -16.88
C VAL A 46 1.65 -8.98 -18.24
N HIS A 47 1.01 -8.13 -19.06
CA HIS A 47 1.58 -7.68 -20.33
C HIS A 47 1.90 -6.19 -20.28
N ASN A 48 3.14 -5.81 -20.57
CA ASN A 48 3.59 -4.42 -20.73
C ASN A 48 3.20 -3.47 -19.56
N ALA A 49 3.07 -4.01 -18.35
CA ALA A 49 2.73 -3.23 -17.15
C ALA A 49 3.97 -2.67 -16.48
N LYS A 50 3.97 -1.36 -16.19
CA LYS A 50 5.03 -0.72 -15.43
C LYS A 50 5.09 -1.30 -14.02
N LEU A 51 6.30 -1.48 -13.49
CA LEU A 51 6.52 -1.96 -12.12
C LEU A 51 6.02 -0.94 -11.08
N LEU A 52 5.14 -1.36 -10.18
CA LEU A 52 4.76 -0.67 -8.97
C LEU A 52 5.55 -1.26 -7.79
N ASP A 53 6.28 -0.37 -7.12
CA ASP A 53 7.08 -0.66 -5.93
C ASP A 53 6.72 0.38 -4.87
N LEU A 54 6.30 -0.09 -3.69
CA LEU A 54 5.82 0.77 -2.60
C LEU A 54 6.92 1.64 -2.01
N LEU A 55 8.15 1.12 -1.92
CA LEU A 55 9.30 1.88 -1.42
C LEU A 55 9.71 2.95 -2.42
N ALA A 56 9.72 2.63 -3.73
CA ALA A 56 9.99 3.59 -4.78
C ALA A 56 8.96 4.72 -4.81
N ILE A 57 7.68 4.42 -4.62
CA ILE A 57 6.63 5.45 -4.48
C ILE A 57 6.84 6.28 -3.20
N ALA A 58 7.17 5.66 -2.08
CA ALA A 58 7.45 6.41 -0.86
C ALA A 58 8.64 7.37 -1.02
N ARG A 59 9.65 7.00 -1.82
CA ARG A 59 10.79 7.86 -2.16
C ARG A 59 10.37 9.09 -2.96
N THR A 60 9.39 8.99 -3.87
CA THR A 60 8.90 10.19 -4.58
C THR A 60 8.22 11.17 -3.63
N TYR A 61 7.50 10.68 -2.61
CA TYR A 61 6.94 11.55 -1.57
C TYR A 61 8.01 12.17 -0.68
N GLU A 62 9.09 11.44 -0.38
CA GLU A 62 10.23 11.98 0.33
C GLU A 62 10.93 13.10 -0.46
N GLU A 63 11.16 12.90 -1.76
CA GLU A 63 11.76 13.92 -2.62
C GLU A 63 10.93 15.20 -2.60
N GLU A 64 9.60 15.11 -2.74
CA GLU A 64 8.70 16.26 -2.61
C GLU A 64 8.73 16.88 -1.21
N LEU A 65 8.69 16.05 -0.16
CA LEU A 65 8.79 16.52 1.22
C LEU A 65 10.04 17.36 1.45
N LEU A 66 11.20 16.91 0.94
CA LEU A 66 12.48 17.60 1.10
C LEU A 66 12.54 18.93 0.35
N LEU A 67 11.77 19.11 -0.74
CA LEU A 67 11.64 20.40 -1.42
C LEU A 67 10.96 21.46 -0.52
N PHE A 68 9.97 21.05 0.27
CA PHE A 68 9.20 21.96 1.13
C PHE A 68 9.72 22.03 2.57
N ASN A 69 10.40 20.99 3.04
CA ASN A 69 11.07 20.94 4.35
C ASN A 69 12.36 20.11 4.27
N PRO A 70 13.54 20.77 4.16
CA PRO A 70 14.84 20.09 4.11
C PRO A 70 15.22 19.30 5.37
N LYS A 71 14.48 19.48 6.48
CA LYS A 71 14.70 18.77 7.75
C LYS A 71 13.38 18.13 8.20
N PRO A 72 13.00 16.98 7.63
CA PRO A 72 11.79 16.28 8.04
C PRO A 72 11.88 15.83 9.52
N PRO A 73 10.74 15.53 10.15
CA PRO A 73 10.73 15.04 11.53
C PRO A 73 11.61 13.80 11.72
N GLU A 74 12.24 13.67 12.90
CA GLU A 74 13.15 12.56 13.20
C GLU A 74 12.49 11.19 13.03
N GLU A 75 11.21 11.09 13.37
CA GLU A 75 10.44 9.85 13.22
C GLU A 75 10.38 9.37 11.74
N PHE A 76 10.47 10.28 10.78
CA PHE A 76 10.46 9.93 9.35
C PHE A 76 11.72 9.16 8.97
N ALA A 77 12.90 9.60 9.44
CA ALA A 77 14.16 8.94 9.17
C ALA A 77 14.21 7.53 9.79
N LYS A 78 13.69 7.40 11.03
CA LYS A 78 13.56 6.10 11.70
C LYS A 78 12.70 5.13 10.89
N LEU A 79 11.49 5.55 10.49
CA LEU A 79 10.58 4.68 9.75
C LEU A 79 11.08 4.36 8.33
N LYS A 80 11.76 5.31 7.67
CA LYS A 80 12.44 5.07 6.39
C LYS A 80 13.50 3.97 6.49
N HIS A 81 14.28 3.96 7.56
CA HIS A 81 15.28 2.93 7.79
C HIS A 81 14.62 1.55 7.90
N LEU A 82 13.61 1.41 8.77
CA LEU A 82 12.86 0.16 8.93
C LEU A 82 12.21 -0.29 7.60
N ALA A 83 11.61 0.63 6.85
CA ALA A 83 11.01 0.32 5.55
C ALA A 83 12.03 -0.16 4.52
N THR A 84 13.25 0.38 4.56
CA THR A 84 14.33 -0.05 3.67
C THR A 84 14.77 -1.47 4.02
N GLU A 85 14.94 -1.79 5.30
CA GLU A 85 15.27 -3.16 5.75
C GLU A 85 14.17 -4.16 5.39
N VAL A 86 12.90 -3.83 5.65
CA VAL A 86 11.76 -4.68 5.29
C VAL A 86 11.71 -4.93 3.78
N ALA A 87 11.95 -3.91 2.96
CA ALA A 87 11.98 -4.07 1.50
C ALA A 87 13.13 -4.98 1.04
N ASP A 88 14.30 -4.89 1.67
CA ASP A 88 15.43 -5.76 1.35
C ASP A 88 15.14 -7.23 1.67
N TYR A 89 14.43 -7.51 2.77
CA TYR A 89 13.94 -8.85 3.07
C TYR A 89 12.88 -9.32 2.06
N ALA A 90 11.84 -8.51 1.81
CA ALA A 90 10.77 -8.85 0.88
C ALA A 90 11.31 -9.13 -0.54
N CYS A 91 12.31 -8.39 -0.99
CA CYS A 91 12.97 -8.60 -2.28
C CYS A 91 13.63 -9.99 -2.36
N ARG A 92 14.20 -10.49 -1.25
CA ARG A 92 14.85 -11.82 -1.19
C ARG A 92 13.86 -12.98 -1.17
N ASP A 93 12.60 -12.74 -0.83
CA ASP A 93 11.56 -13.78 -0.90
C ASP A 93 11.22 -14.16 -2.35
N ASN A 94 11.60 -13.34 -3.34
CA ASN A 94 11.45 -13.61 -4.77
C ASN A 94 10.02 -14.01 -5.15
N SER A 95 9.05 -13.25 -4.63
CA SER A 95 7.62 -13.40 -4.86
C SER A 95 7.25 -13.21 -6.33
N SER A 96 6.09 -13.76 -6.73
CA SER A 96 5.57 -13.57 -8.08
C SER A 96 5.03 -12.15 -8.28
N LEU A 97 5.24 -11.61 -9.48
CA LEU A 97 4.60 -10.38 -9.93
C LEU A 97 3.21 -10.66 -10.48
N THR A 98 2.27 -9.79 -10.15
CA THR A 98 0.85 -9.86 -10.55
C THR A 98 0.40 -8.52 -11.11
N LEU A 99 -0.75 -8.50 -11.79
CA LEU A 99 -1.41 -7.26 -12.16
C LEU A 99 -2.12 -6.67 -10.92
N SER A 100 -1.60 -5.54 -10.46
CA SER A 100 -2.09 -4.80 -9.32
C SER A 100 -2.71 -3.48 -9.74
N HIS A 101 -3.79 -3.11 -9.07
CA HIS A 101 -4.39 -1.77 -9.16
C HIS A 101 -4.09 -0.94 -7.91
N ARG A 102 -3.46 -1.53 -6.88
CA ARG A 102 -3.22 -1.02 -5.53
C ARG A 102 -4.48 -0.70 -4.69
N LEU A 103 -5.54 -0.19 -5.32
CA LEU A 103 -6.76 0.29 -4.69
C LEU A 103 -8.03 -0.36 -5.25
N PHE A 104 -7.92 -1.46 -6.02
CA PHE A 104 -9.03 -2.09 -6.76
C PHE A 104 -10.28 -2.30 -5.90
N LEU A 105 -10.08 -2.79 -4.67
CA LEU A 105 -11.13 -3.23 -3.75
C LEU A 105 -11.62 -2.12 -2.80
N LEU A 106 -11.08 -0.90 -2.95
CA LEU A 106 -11.30 0.22 -2.02
C LEU A 106 -12.15 1.35 -2.62
N ALA A 107 -12.74 1.18 -3.80
CA ALA A 107 -13.54 2.22 -4.47
C ALA A 107 -14.75 2.62 -3.58
N ASP A 108 -14.89 3.88 -3.11
CA ASP A 108 -15.11 5.13 -3.87
C ASP A 108 -13.90 5.94 -4.39
N SER A 109 -12.64 5.51 -4.25
CA SER A 109 -11.54 6.14 -4.97
C SER A 109 -11.51 5.71 -6.45
N GLY A 110 -11.87 6.65 -7.34
CA GLY A 110 -11.68 6.49 -8.78
C GLY A 110 -10.24 6.07 -9.09
N LEU A 111 -10.09 5.14 -10.04
CA LEU A 111 -8.84 4.60 -10.53
C LEU A 111 -7.68 5.60 -10.40
N GLU A 112 -6.68 5.27 -9.60
CA GLU A 112 -5.45 6.04 -9.60
C GLU A 112 -4.81 5.94 -10.98
N SER A 113 -4.27 7.05 -11.49
CA SER A 113 -3.36 6.89 -12.62
C SER A 113 -2.16 7.81 -12.61
N ASP A 114 -1.04 7.14 -12.74
CA ASP A 114 -0.15 7.40 -13.85
C ASP A 114 -0.94 7.37 -15.18
N LYS A 115 -1.11 8.54 -15.83
CA LYS A 115 -1.80 8.66 -17.12
C LYS A 115 -1.25 7.68 -18.15
N LEU A 116 0.04 7.35 -18.06
CA LEU A 116 0.70 6.36 -18.92
C LEU A 116 0.27 4.93 -18.56
N ALA A 117 0.05 4.60 -17.28
CA ALA A 117 -0.50 3.31 -16.87
C ALA A 117 -1.98 3.16 -17.26
N ARG A 118 -2.78 4.25 -17.18
CA ARG A 118 -4.16 4.29 -17.71
C ARG A 118 -4.21 4.04 -19.21
N GLN A 119 -3.32 4.69 -19.96
CA GLN A 119 -3.25 4.55 -21.43
C GLN A 119 -2.69 3.20 -21.89
N ALA A 120 -1.80 2.58 -21.11
CA ALA A 120 -1.19 1.29 -21.47
C ALA A 120 -2.02 0.09 -21.01
N ASN A 121 -2.52 0.08 -19.76
CA ASN A 121 -3.14 -1.10 -19.12
C ASN A 121 -4.38 -0.76 -18.27
N GLY A 122 -5.08 0.33 -18.58
CA GLY A 122 -6.30 0.71 -17.86
C GLY A 122 -6.08 1.13 -16.39
N GLY A 123 -4.84 1.45 -15.98
CA GLY A 123 -4.49 1.85 -14.61
C GLY A 123 -3.79 0.76 -13.81
N LEU A 124 -3.71 -0.47 -14.36
CA LEU A 124 -3.02 -1.60 -13.75
C LEU A 124 -1.49 -1.49 -13.90
N ARG A 125 -0.78 -2.00 -12.90
CA ARG A 125 0.68 -2.04 -12.80
C ARG A 125 1.15 -3.43 -12.41
N SER A 126 2.37 -3.79 -12.76
CA SER A 126 2.96 -5.04 -12.29
C SER A 126 3.47 -4.82 -10.87
N SER A 127 3.09 -5.62 -9.89
CA SER A 127 3.68 -5.54 -8.54
C SER A 127 3.77 -6.89 -7.87
N ASP A 128 4.50 -6.92 -6.76
CA ASP A 128 4.38 -7.98 -5.76
C ASP A 128 2.90 -8.21 -5.41
N TYR A 129 2.46 -9.48 -5.38
CA TYR A 129 1.06 -9.85 -5.08
C TYR A 129 0.58 -9.35 -3.71
N GLY A 130 1.49 -9.24 -2.74
CA GLY A 130 1.22 -8.74 -1.42
C GLY A 130 0.95 -7.24 -1.38
N THR A 131 1.21 -6.49 -2.47
CA THR A 131 0.97 -5.05 -2.52
C THR A 131 -0.51 -4.69 -2.32
N ASP A 132 -1.41 -5.35 -3.05
CA ASP A 132 -2.85 -5.12 -2.91
C ASP A 132 -3.36 -5.61 -1.55
N LEU A 133 -2.90 -6.79 -1.11
CA LEU A 133 -3.25 -7.37 0.19
C LEU A 133 -2.84 -6.46 1.35
N GLY A 134 -1.61 -5.94 1.31
CA GLY A 134 -1.06 -5.03 2.30
C GLY A 134 -1.80 -3.69 2.30
N THR A 135 -2.06 -3.13 1.13
CA THR A 135 -2.81 -1.88 1.00
C THR A 135 -4.24 -2.02 1.51
N TYR A 136 -4.91 -3.12 1.19
CA TYR A 136 -6.25 -3.45 1.68
C TYR A 136 -6.28 -3.55 3.21
N THR A 137 -5.34 -4.29 3.79
CA THR A 137 -5.17 -4.47 5.25
C THR A 137 -5.01 -3.12 5.96
N VAL A 138 -4.14 -2.25 5.45
CA VAL A 138 -3.87 -0.92 6.03
C VAL A 138 -5.08 0.01 5.89
N ALA A 139 -5.70 0.06 4.70
CA ALA A 139 -6.83 0.93 4.43
C ALA A 139 -8.03 0.60 5.31
N ARG A 140 -8.32 -0.69 5.49
CA ARG A 140 -9.44 -1.18 6.31
C ARG A 140 -9.11 -1.28 7.79
N LYS A 141 -7.85 -1.04 8.19
CA LYS A 141 -7.37 -1.07 9.59
C LYS A 141 -7.66 -2.42 10.25
N LEU A 142 -7.42 -3.50 9.51
CA LEU A 142 -7.73 -4.85 9.95
C LEU A 142 -6.88 -5.25 11.15
N SER A 143 -7.48 -6.03 12.04
CA SER A 143 -6.76 -6.73 13.11
C SER A 143 -5.85 -7.84 12.57
N ASP A 144 -5.00 -8.42 13.41
CA ASP A 144 -4.13 -9.54 13.04
C ASP A 144 -4.91 -10.76 12.54
N ASP A 145 -6.05 -11.07 13.17
CA ASP A 145 -6.91 -12.20 12.77
C ASP A 145 -7.60 -11.93 11.43
N GLU A 146 -8.01 -10.69 11.17
CA GLU A 146 -8.58 -10.29 9.89
C GLU A 146 -7.51 -10.23 8.78
N ALA A 147 -6.29 -9.80 9.10
CA ALA A 147 -5.15 -9.83 8.18
C ALA A 147 -4.74 -11.27 7.86
N ARG A 148 -4.83 -12.17 8.84
CA ARG A 148 -4.68 -13.62 8.64
C ARG A 148 -5.74 -14.16 7.67
N ALA A 149 -7.00 -13.77 7.87
CA ALA A 149 -8.10 -14.14 6.96
C ALA A 149 -7.89 -13.57 5.55
N VAL A 150 -7.41 -12.34 5.39
CA VAL A 150 -7.06 -11.75 4.08
C VAL A 150 -6.14 -12.68 3.30
N LEU A 151 -5.06 -13.15 3.93
CA LEU A 151 -4.12 -14.03 3.23
C LEU A 151 -4.69 -15.43 2.99
N GLU A 152 -5.45 -15.99 3.93
CA GLU A 152 -6.07 -17.31 3.77
C GLU A 152 -7.08 -17.34 2.62
N GLU A 153 -7.97 -16.36 2.57
CA GLU A 153 -9.02 -16.27 1.55
C GLU A 153 -8.41 -15.95 0.18
N TYR A 154 -7.29 -15.22 0.12
CA TYR A 154 -6.58 -14.96 -1.15
C TYR A 154 -5.87 -16.22 -1.67
N LEU A 155 -5.23 -17.00 -0.78
CA LEU A 155 -4.50 -18.22 -1.15
C LEU A 155 -5.42 -19.44 -1.33
N ASP A 156 -6.66 -19.37 -0.85
CA ASP A 156 -7.59 -20.51 -0.71
C ASP A 156 -6.99 -21.66 0.13
N ARG A 157 -6.14 -21.31 1.12
CA ARG A 157 -5.50 -22.23 2.06
C ARG A 157 -4.80 -21.49 3.19
N ALA A 158 -4.31 -22.24 4.18
CA ALA A 158 -3.37 -21.70 5.15
C ALA A 158 -2.03 -21.28 4.46
N PRO A 159 -1.51 -20.06 4.70
CA PRO A 159 -0.16 -19.66 4.33
C PRO A 159 0.89 -20.40 5.14
N SER A 160 2.02 -20.60 4.49
CA SER A 160 3.28 -20.99 5.11
C SER A 160 3.87 -19.83 5.96
N PRO A 161 4.84 -20.11 6.85
CA PRO A 161 5.55 -19.06 7.58
C PRO A 161 6.20 -18.02 6.65
N GLY A 162 6.76 -18.47 5.52
CA GLY A 162 7.37 -17.59 4.52
C GLY A 162 6.37 -16.63 3.86
N GLU A 163 5.19 -17.13 3.51
CA GLU A 163 4.12 -16.28 2.97
C GLU A 163 3.58 -15.31 4.02
N TRP A 164 3.52 -15.73 5.29
CA TRP A 164 3.05 -14.88 6.38
C TRP A 164 3.99 -13.71 6.68
N ARG A 165 5.31 -13.96 6.77
CA ARG A 165 6.30 -12.89 6.96
C ARG A 165 6.34 -11.93 5.77
N HIS A 166 6.28 -12.47 4.55
CA HIS A 166 6.25 -11.68 3.33
C HIS A 166 5.00 -10.79 3.24
N PHE A 167 3.82 -11.34 3.57
CA PHE A 167 2.59 -10.57 3.65
C PHE A 167 2.71 -9.39 4.63
N TRP A 168 3.26 -9.60 5.83
CA TRP A 168 3.48 -8.49 6.78
C TRP A 168 4.52 -7.49 6.31
N ALA A 169 5.53 -7.91 5.55
CA ALA A 169 6.46 -7.02 4.87
C ALA A 169 5.70 -6.04 3.97
N MET A 170 4.78 -6.57 3.15
CA MET A 170 3.97 -5.77 2.24
C MET A 170 2.95 -4.88 2.96
N VAL A 171 2.35 -5.35 4.07
CA VAL A 171 1.51 -4.53 4.96
C VAL A 171 2.31 -3.36 5.55
N GLY A 172 3.53 -3.63 6.03
CA GLY A 172 4.44 -2.61 6.57
C GLY A 172 4.84 -1.56 5.54
N LEU A 173 5.21 -1.99 4.32
CA LEU A 173 5.55 -1.10 3.22
C LEU A 173 4.35 -0.26 2.76
N ALA A 174 3.14 -0.82 2.74
CA ALA A 174 1.93 -0.08 2.41
C ALA A 174 1.61 1.00 3.47
N ALA A 175 1.79 0.68 4.75
CA ALA A 175 1.63 1.63 5.85
C ALA A 175 2.69 2.74 5.80
N TRP A 176 3.95 2.39 5.55
CA TRP A 176 5.04 3.34 5.33
C TRP A 176 4.72 4.31 4.20
N CYS A 177 4.34 3.79 3.04
CA CYS A 177 4.01 4.61 1.87
C CYS A 177 2.86 5.60 2.17
N SER A 178 1.85 5.16 2.93
CA SER A 178 0.73 6.00 3.37
C SER A 178 1.17 7.11 4.34
N TYR A 179 2.09 6.80 5.26
CA TYR A 179 2.66 7.78 6.16
C TYR A 179 3.55 8.80 5.44
N ALA A 180 4.40 8.34 4.52
CA ALA A 180 5.24 9.21 3.71
C ALA A 180 4.41 10.22 2.91
N TRP A 181 3.31 9.77 2.31
CA TRP A 181 2.33 10.64 1.67
C TRP A 181 1.71 11.64 2.66
N CYS A 182 1.24 11.19 3.84
CA CYS A 182 0.63 12.08 4.83
C CYS A 182 1.56 13.21 5.27
N ILE A 183 2.85 12.90 5.49
CA ILE A 183 3.85 13.90 5.88
C ILE A 183 4.11 14.87 4.74
N MET A 184 4.29 14.36 3.51
CA MET A 184 4.45 15.19 2.32
C MET A 184 3.28 16.17 2.16
N GLU A 185 2.04 15.71 2.27
CA GLU A 185 0.86 16.59 2.14
C GLU A 185 0.76 17.63 3.25
N VAL A 186 1.05 17.25 4.50
CA VAL A 186 1.06 18.19 5.63
C VAL A 186 2.06 19.30 5.38
N THR A 187 3.26 18.93 4.93
CA THR A 187 4.34 19.88 4.67
C THR A 187 4.04 20.75 3.45
N ARG A 188 3.64 20.15 2.32
CA ARG A 188 3.36 20.84 1.06
C ARG A 188 2.25 21.87 1.20
N ASN A 189 1.16 21.50 1.87
CA ASN A 189 -0.02 22.35 1.96
C ASN A 189 -0.09 23.17 3.25
N GLN A 190 0.84 22.95 4.19
CA GLN A 190 0.83 23.56 5.53
C GLN A 190 -0.52 23.38 6.24
N ARG A 191 -1.15 22.21 6.05
CA ARG A 191 -2.48 21.88 6.58
C ARG A 191 -2.46 20.52 7.25
N PRO A 192 -3.25 20.32 8.31
CA PRO A 192 -3.32 19.02 8.96
C PRO A 192 -3.96 17.99 8.02
N VAL A 193 -3.35 16.81 7.94
CA VAL A 193 -3.97 15.60 7.41
C VAL A 193 -4.50 14.81 8.60
N PRO A 194 -5.83 14.65 8.77
CA PRO A 194 -6.41 13.99 9.95
C PRO A 194 -5.86 12.58 10.20
N ALA A 195 -5.52 11.86 9.14
CA ALA A 195 -4.99 10.50 9.21
C ALA A 195 -3.50 10.42 9.60
N ARG A 196 -2.73 11.53 9.65
CA ARG A 196 -1.25 11.49 9.84
C ARG A 196 -0.84 10.67 11.05
N LYS A 197 -1.45 10.92 12.21
CA LYS A 197 -1.10 10.22 13.46
C LYS A 197 -1.34 8.72 13.34
N GLN A 198 -2.47 8.34 12.72
CA GLN A 198 -2.81 6.96 12.50
C GLN A 198 -1.86 6.29 11.49
N CYS A 199 -1.52 6.95 10.38
CA CYS A 199 -0.56 6.42 9.42
C CYS A 199 0.82 6.21 10.05
N HIS A 200 1.27 7.11 10.92
CA HIS A 200 2.52 6.92 11.68
C HIS A 200 2.46 5.66 12.55
N GLN A 201 1.39 5.51 13.34
CA GLN A 201 1.23 4.35 14.24
C GLN A 201 1.18 3.03 13.48
N LEU A 202 0.46 2.98 12.36
CA LEU A 202 0.39 1.80 11.50
C LEU A 202 1.75 1.49 10.88
N ALA A 203 2.46 2.49 10.36
CA ALA A 203 3.79 2.30 9.79
C ALA A 203 4.77 1.76 10.84
N GLU A 204 4.85 2.37 12.02
CA GLU A 204 5.74 1.92 13.09
C GLU A 204 5.41 0.50 13.54
N SER A 205 4.13 0.22 13.81
CA SER A 205 3.70 -1.09 14.29
C SER A 205 3.94 -2.20 13.25
N HIS A 206 3.53 -1.99 12.00
CA HIS A 206 3.59 -3.03 10.97
C HIS A 206 5.01 -3.26 10.45
N LEU A 207 5.85 -2.23 10.32
CA LEU A 207 7.26 -2.41 9.95
C LEU A 207 8.02 -3.18 11.04
N THR A 208 7.80 -2.83 12.31
CA THR A 208 8.44 -3.53 13.44
C THR A 208 8.00 -5.00 13.47
N LYS A 209 6.71 -5.27 13.26
CA LYS A 209 6.19 -6.63 13.19
C LYS A 209 6.80 -7.43 12.04
N ALA A 210 6.88 -6.85 10.85
CA ALA A 210 7.50 -7.50 9.69
C ALA A 210 8.95 -7.90 9.98
N LEU A 211 9.76 -6.99 10.54
CA LEU A 211 11.15 -7.28 10.91
C LEU A 211 11.25 -8.36 12.00
N GLY A 212 10.35 -8.35 12.98
CA GLY A 212 10.27 -9.41 14.00
C GLY A 212 10.11 -10.79 13.36
N LEU A 213 9.21 -10.92 12.39
CA LEU A 213 8.95 -12.17 11.68
C LEU A 213 10.14 -12.64 10.81
N TYR A 214 10.93 -11.74 10.25
CA TYR A 214 12.17 -12.11 9.54
C TYR A 214 13.35 -12.41 10.48
N GLY A 215 13.30 -11.98 11.74
CA GLY A 215 14.32 -12.24 12.75
C GLY A 215 14.13 -13.56 13.51
N GLU A 216 13.02 -14.26 13.29
CA GLU A 216 12.70 -15.57 13.88
C GLU A 216 13.30 -16.75 13.10
N ASP A 217 13.97 -16.49 11.97
CA ASP A 217 14.61 -17.49 11.09
C ASP A 217 16.08 -17.81 11.48
#